data_AF-A0A7V4GZZ0-F1
#
_entry.id   AF-A0A7V4GZZ0-F1
#
_cell.length_a   1.000
_cell.length_b   1.000
_cell.length_c   1.000
_cell.angle_alpha   90.00
_cell.angle_beta   90.00
_cell.angle_gamma   90.00
#
_symmetry.space_group_name_H-M   'P 1'
#
loop_
_entity.id
_entity.type
_entity.pdbx_description
1 polymer ?
#
loop_
_entity_poly.entity_id
_entity_poly.type
_entity_poly.pdbx_seq_one_letter_code
_entity_poly.pdbx_strand_id
1 'polypeptide(L)'
;MLTRTRVELVPGDKRLLHLRLPAGASFWFAFVNQNSVWPWNDGDQVLIPLEQHAGGSEPVTVEFFHTSPAGRARPETLDLALVGPRLDLPLENVTWQVFLHDRWRLKDWSGTLQLQETAIRGAAAPDLDAWLTAEQTRQREQNQQAEQFLALGNRLLEAGEADRARQAFKNAFQLSSRDAAFNEDARVQLQNVKMQQALRGLNLSQNRVASQVPSQAAAQAIPPRAGQLLERGVAEDDAVPLKLAQRLIQQQEAAAASPTALRVALPEQGRVLTFTRPLAVEPWAELKIALRAAAVRAEVEVSGAGRLALLAGLFLAGWVVLRVARAANKPAGDGSTGER
;
A
#
# COMPACT_ATOMS: atom_id res chain seq x y z
N MET A 1 12.86 9.16 -1.00
CA MET A 1 12.63 7.76 -1.45
C MET A 1 11.21 7.40 -1.06
N LEU A 2 10.43 6.80 -1.97
CA LEU A 2 9.13 6.22 -1.64
C LEU A 2 9.33 4.78 -1.16
N THR A 3 8.58 4.36 -0.14
CA THR A 3 8.71 3.04 0.46
C THR A 3 7.33 2.47 0.75
N ARG A 4 7.09 1.24 0.27
CA ARG A 4 5.98 0.38 0.68
C ARG A 4 6.46 -0.54 1.78
N THR A 5 5.71 -0.59 2.87
CA THR A 5 5.92 -1.55 3.96
C THR A 5 4.67 -2.40 4.08
N ARG A 6 4.85 -3.72 4.01
CA ARG A 6 3.80 -4.71 4.23
C ARG A 6 4.15 -5.51 5.49
N VAL A 7 3.20 -5.61 6.41
CA VAL A 7 3.33 -6.33 7.68
C VAL A 7 2.15 -7.28 7.77
N GLU A 8 2.43 -8.56 8.00
CA GLU A 8 1.40 -9.55 8.31
C GLU A 8 1.51 -9.87 9.80
N LEU A 9 0.38 -9.78 10.51
CA LEU A 9 0.34 -10.01 11.94
C LEU A 9 -0.98 -10.63 12.37
N VAL A 10 -0.97 -11.39 13.46
CA VAL A 10 -2.20 -11.81 14.15
C VAL A 10 -2.44 -10.81 15.29
N PRO A 11 -3.45 -9.94 15.20
CA PRO A 11 -3.59 -8.82 16.14
C PRO A 11 -3.97 -9.26 17.56
N GLY A 12 -4.66 -10.39 17.73
CA GLY A 12 -5.26 -10.74 19.03
C GLY A 12 -6.15 -9.61 19.53
N ASP A 13 -5.86 -9.08 20.72
CA ASP A 13 -6.58 -7.94 21.31
C ASP A 13 -6.08 -6.56 20.85
N LYS A 14 -5.00 -6.51 20.05
CA LYS A 14 -4.39 -5.27 19.59
C LYS A 14 -5.31 -4.56 18.59
N ARG A 15 -5.67 -3.31 18.89
CA ARG A 15 -6.56 -2.48 18.05
C ARG A 15 -5.82 -1.47 17.18
N LEU A 16 -4.57 -1.18 17.51
CA LEU A 16 -3.76 -0.15 16.85
C LEU A 16 -2.35 -0.69 16.65
N LEU A 17 -1.85 -0.59 15.42
CA LEU A 17 -0.44 -0.75 15.11
C LEU A 17 0.24 0.62 15.27
N HIS A 18 1.21 0.71 16.18
CA HIS A 18 1.97 1.94 16.37
C HIS A 18 3.24 1.85 15.53
N LEU A 19 3.52 2.92 14.79
CA LEU A 19 4.73 3.02 14.00
C LEU A 19 5.37 4.39 14.14
N ARG A 20 6.70 4.41 14.11
CA ARG A 20 7.52 5.63 14.09
C ARG A 20 8.24 5.69 12.77
N LEU A 21 8.00 6.76 12.04
CA LEU A 21 8.69 6.99 10.79
C LEU A 21 10.10 7.59 11.03
N PRO A 22 11.04 7.38 10.09
CA PRO A 22 12.34 8.05 10.14
C PRO A 22 12.20 9.58 10.20
N ALA A 23 13.20 10.26 10.78
CA ALA A 23 13.23 11.72 10.80
C ALA A 23 13.15 12.30 9.38
N GLY A 24 12.28 13.29 9.17
CA GLY A 24 12.04 13.91 7.88
C GLY A 24 11.22 13.06 6.90
N ALA A 25 10.64 11.93 7.37
CA ALA A 25 9.73 11.15 6.57
C ALA A 25 8.29 11.68 6.62
N SER A 26 7.50 11.36 5.61
CA SER A 26 6.08 11.71 5.51
C SER A 26 5.24 10.48 5.24
N PHE A 27 4.19 10.29 6.02
CA PHE A 27 3.19 9.25 5.83
C PHE A 27 2.23 9.64 4.69
N TRP A 28 1.82 8.68 3.86
CA TRP A 28 0.87 8.94 2.76
C TRP A 28 -0.48 8.27 3.00
N PHE A 29 -0.51 6.94 3.05
CA PHE A 29 -1.75 6.17 3.25
C PHE A 29 -1.43 4.75 3.74
N ALA A 30 -2.43 4.11 4.36
CA ALA A 30 -2.40 2.72 4.78
C ALA A 30 -3.63 1.95 4.31
N PHE A 31 -3.45 0.65 4.19
CA PHE A 31 -4.48 -0.33 3.96
C PHE A 31 -4.39 -1.42 5.02
N VAL A 32 -5.53 -1.91 5.47
CA VAL A 32 -5.68 -3.07 6.35
C VAL A 32 -6.57 -4.05 5.61
N ASN A 33 -6.04 -5.23 5.29
CA ASN A 33 -6.72 -6.23 4.46
C ASN A 33 -7.30 -5.64 3.18
N GLN A 34 -6.46 -4.87 2.49
CA GLN A 34 -6.78 -4.14 1.26
C GLN A 34 -7.74 -2.95 1.38
N ASN A 35 -8.43 -2.80 2.53
CA ASN A 35 -9.30 -1.66 2.83
C ASN A 35 -8.47 -0.45 3.25
N SER A 36 -8.78 0.70 2.67
CA SER A 36 -8.11 1.96 3.02
C SER A 36 -8.56 2.44 4.41
N VAL A 37 -7.60 2.83 5.25
CA VAL A 37 -7.86 3.26 6.63
C VAL A 37 -7.27 4.63 6.91
N TRP A 38 -7.95 5.41 7.74
CA TRP A 38 -7.42 6.67 8.24
C TRP A 38 -6.42 6.39 9.37
N PRO A 39 -5.15 6.80 9.23
CA PRO A 39 -4.23 6.79 10.35
C PRO A 39 -4.60 7.92 11.34
N TRP A 40 -4.22 7.74 12.60
CA TRP A 40 -4.15 8.84 13.57
C TRP A 40 -2.71 9.20 13.84
N ASN A 41 -2.44 10.49 14.03
CA ASN A 41 -1.13 10.95 14.46
C ASN A 41 -1.17 11.22 15.96
N ASP A 42 -0.23 10.63 16.69
CA ASP A 42 -0.02 10.87 18.11
C ASP A 42 1.44 11.24 18.35
N GLY A 43 1.72 12.54 18.44
CA GLY A 43 3.07 13.07 18.55
C GLY A 43 3.97 12.65 17.38
N ASP A 44 4.97 11.80 17.66
CA ASP A 44 5.93 11.25 16.70
C ASP A 44 5.50 9.90 16.09
N GLN A 45 4.29 9.42 16.45
CA GLN A 45 3.78 8.11 16.06
C GLN A 45 2.61 8.24 15.09
N VAL A 46 2.55 7.29 14.18
CA VAL A 46 1.37 7.03 13.34
C VAL A 46 0.70 5.77 13.88
N LEU A 47 -0.61 5.87 14.10
CA LEU A 47 -1.46 4.81 14.61
C LEU A 47 -2.33 4.32 13.47
N ILE A 48 -2.19 3.04 13.12
CA ILE A 48 -3.05 2.41 12.11
C ILE A 48 -4.10 1.56 12.85
N PRO A 49 -5.39 1.89 12.72
CA PRO A 49 -6.47 1.07 13.27
C PRO A 49 -6.45 -0.32 12.63
N LEU A 50 -6.42 -1.36 13.46
CA LEU A 50 -6.52 -2.74 13.04
C LEU A 50 -8.00 -3.15 13.03
N GLU A 51 -8.46 -3.73 11.93
CA GLU A 51 -9.82 -4.26 11.84
C GLU A 51 -9.96 -5.49 12.75
N GLN A 52 -10.89 -5.45 13.69
CA GLN A 52 -11.23 -6.60 14.52
C GLN A 52 -11.98 -7.60 13.65
N HIS A 53 -11.34 -8.72 13.34
CA HIS A 53 -11.96 -9.79 12.58
C HIS A 53 -12.89 -10.59 13.49
N ALA A 54 -14.06 -10.96 12.97
CA ALA A 54 -15.02 -11.81 13.67
C ALA A 54 -14.40 -13.15 14.13
N GLY A 55 -13.36 -13.62 13.44
CA GLY A 55 -12.66 -14.89 13.71
C GLY A 55 -11.50 -14.82 14.72
N GLY A 56 -11.02 -13.63 15.10
CA GLY A 56 -9.97 -13.40 16.12
C GLY A 56 -8.56 -13.96 15.84
N SER A 57 -8.42 -15.02 15.03
CA SER A 57 -7.18 -15.72 14.72
C SER A 57 -6.67 -15.53 13.29
N GLU A 58 -7.40 -14.77 12.46
CA GLU A 58 -7.01 -14.53 11.08
C GLU A 58 -5.86 -13.52 11.00
N PRO A 59 -4.82 -13.80 10.18
CA PRO A 59 -3.77 -12.83 9.91
C PRO A 59 -4.34 -11.57 9.25
N VAL A 60 -3.87 -10.42 9.73
CA VAL A 60 -4.16 -9.11 9.17
C VAL A 60 -2.93 -8.63 8.42
N THR A 61 -3.14 -8.24 7.17
CA THR A 61 -2.14 -7.59 6.33
C THR A 61 -2.29 -6.09 6.44
N VAL A 62 -1.29 -5.42 7.00
CA VAL A 62 -1.17 -3.97 7.02
C VAL A 62 -0.17 -3.55 5.95
N GLU A 63 -0.60 -2.72 5.01
CA GLU A 63 0.24 -2.14 3.97
C GLU A 63 0.24 -0.63 4.12
N PHE A 64 1.40 0.02 4.16
CA PHE A 64 1.47 1.47 4.24
C PHE A 64 2.61 2.05 3.42
N PHE A 65 2.43 3.31 3.03
CA PHE A 65 3.33 4.03 2.15
C PHE A 65 3.85 5.28 2.85
N HIS A 66 5.16 5.48 2.77
CA HIS A 66 5.81 6.66 3.31
C HIS A 66 6.96 7.09 2.40
N THR A 67 7.32 8.37 2.48
CA THR A 67 8.52 8.89 1.85
C THR A 67 9.56 9.21 2.91
N SER A 68 10.81 8.86 2.68
CA SER A 68 11.92 9.17 3.59
C SER A 68 13.14 9.76 2.86
N PRO A 69 13.95 10.59 3.54
CA PRO A 69 15.27 10.97 3.02
C PRO A 69 16.15 9.73 2.87
N ALA A 70 16.90 9.63 1.76
CA ALA A 70 17.67 8.43 1.45
C ALA A 70 19.18 8.65 1.34
N GLY A 71 19.67 9.89 1.39
CA GLY A 71 21.10 10.21 1.26
C GLY A 71 21.39 11.16 0.09
N ARG A 72 22.61 11.10 -0.45
CA ARG A 72 23.11 12.01 -1.49
C ARG A 72 23.58 11.22 -2.72
N ALA A 73 23.16 11.69 -3.89
CA ALA A 73 23.69 11.24 -5.17
C ALA A 73 24.68 12.27 -5.71
N ARG A 74 25.84 11.82 -6.18
CA ARG A 74 26.82 12.60 -6.97
C ARG A 74 26.87 12.02 -8.39
N PRO A 75 27.56 12.63 -9.37
CA PRO A 75 27.61 12.09 -10.73
C PRO A 75 28.18 10.66 -10.82
N GLU A 76 29.21 10.36 -10.01
CA GLU A 76 29.94 9.08 -10.06
C GLU A 76 29.73 8.18 -8.84
N THR A 77 29.19 8.71 -7.74
CA THR A 77 28.98 7.96 -6.49
C THR A 77 27.58 8.18 -5.94
N LEU A 78 27.08 7.18 -5.23
CA LEU A 78 25.79 7.19 -4.57
C LEU A 78 25.98 6.69 -3.14
N ASP A 79 25.74 7.59 -2.18
CA ASP A 79 25.85 7.31 -0.75
C ASP A 79 24.45 7.39 -0.14
N LEU A 80 23.87 6.24 0.18
CA LEU A 80 22.54 6.12 0.77
C LEU A 80 22.61 5.73 2.23
N ALA A 81 21.74 6.34 3.03
CA ALA A 81 21.47 5.99 4.42
C ALA A 81 19.97 5.73 4.55
N LEU A 82 19.58 4.48 4.36
CA LEU A 82 18.19 4.05 4.37
C LEU A 82 17.81 3.65 5.79
N VAL A 83 16.77 4.27 6.33
CA VAL A 83 16.21 3.96 7.65
C VAL A 83 14.76 3.55 7.45
N GLY A 84 14.39 2.39 7.98
CA GLY A 84 13.04 1.84 7.90
C GLY A 84 12.15 2.38 9.02
N PRO A 85 10.82 2.20 8.90
CA PRO A 85 9.90 2.48 9.99
C PRO A 85 10.17 1.54 11.17
N ARG A 86 9.99 2.04 12.39
CA ARG A 86 10.01 1.22 13.60
C ARG A 86 8.58 0.86 13.97
N LEU A 87 8.37 -0.40 14.33
CA LEU A 87 7.06 -0.95 14.65
C LEU A 87 7.06 -1.39 16.12
N ASP A 88 5.94 -1.25 16.81
CA ASP A 88 5.77 -1.67 18.21
C ASP A 88 5.62 -3.19 18.40
N LEU A 89 6.17 -3.97 17.47
CA LEU A 89 6.08 -5.42 17.38
C LEU A 89 7.47 -6.03 17.17
N PRO A 90 7.73 -7.25 17.68
CA PRO A 90 8.84 -8.06 17.20
C PRO A 90 8.62 -8.39 15.72
N LEU A 91 9.70 -8.47 14.95
CA LEU A 91 9.64 -8.73 13.52
C LEU A 91 10.33 -10.04 13.18
N GLU A 92 9.67 -10.83 12.34
CA GLU A 92 10.19 -12.07 11.79
C GLU A 92 10.25 -11.98 10.27
N ASN A 93 11.19 -12.70 9.66
CA ASN A 93 11.31 -12.85 8.21
C ASN A 93 11.35 -11.50 7.46
N VAL A 94 12.07 -10.52 8.02
CA VAL A 94 12.16 -9.17 7.46
C VAL A 94 12.88 -9.22 6.12
N THR A 95 12.19 -8.77 5.07
CA THR A 95 12.76 -8.63 3.73
C THR A 95 12.66 -7.18 3.27
N TRP A 96 13.78 -6.61 2.84
CA TRP A 96 13.84 -5.26 2.30
C TRP A 96 14.47 -5.28 0.92
N GLN A 97 13.66 -4.98 -0.09
CA GLN A 97 14.10 -4.82 -1.47
C GLN A 97 14.40 -3.35 -1.77
N VAL A 98 15.62 -3.07 -2.24
CA VAL A 98 16.04 -1.74 -2.67
C VAL A 98 16.22 -1.75 -4.19
N PHE A 99 15.46 -0.92 -4.87
CA PHE A 99 15.50 -0.76 -6.32
C PHE A 99 16.42 0.42 -6.67
N LEU A 100 17.54 0.13 -7.31
CA LEU A 100 18.50 1.11 -7.80
C LEU A 100 18.45 1.19 -9.32
N HIS A 101 18.62 2.38 -9.87
CA HIS A 101 18.79 2.54 -11.31
C HIS A 101 20.00 1.74 -11.81
N ASP A 102 19.91 1.18 -13.02
CA ASP A 102 20.93 0.30 -13.63
C ASP A 102 22.35 0.90 -13.69
N ARG A 103 22.46 2.24 -13.81
CA ARG A 103 23.68 3.03 -13.75
C ARG A 103 24.44 2.88 -12.43
N TRP A 104 23.82 2.37 -11.37
CA TRP A 104 24.47 2.20 -10.08
C TRP A 104 24.87 0.75 -9.86
N ARG A 105 26.13 0.54 -9.49
CA ARG A 105 26.65 -0.75 -9.04
C ARG A 105 27.05 -0.66 -7.59
N LEU A 106 26.47 -1.53 -6.77
CA LEU A 106 26.79 -1.65 -5.36
C LEU A 106 28.30 -1.91 -5.20
N LYS A 107 28.93 -1.15 -4.31
CA LYS A 107 30.34 -1.31 -3.93
C LYS A 107 30.47 -1.86 -2.54
N ASP A 108 29.69 -1.31 -1.62
CA ASP A 108 29.76 -1.64 -0.21
C ASP A 108 28.40 -1.44 0.45
N TRP A 109 28.14 -2.19 1.52
CA TRP A 109 26.93 -2.09 2.30
C TRP A 109 27.21 -2.35 3.78
N SER A 110 26.43 -1.73 4.65
CA SER A 110 26.45 -1.99 6.09
C SER A 110 25.08 -1.76 6.69
N GLY A 111 24.83 -2.22 7.91
CA GLY A 111 23.56 -2.00 8.61
C GLY A 111 23.08 -3.20 9.39
N THR A 112 21.77 -3.27 9.60
CA THR A 112 21.13 -4.28 10.46
C THR A 112 20.56 -5.47 9.69
N LEU A 113 20.63 -5.45 8.35
CA LEU A 113 20.13 -6.51 7.47
C LEU A 113 21.26 -7.04 6.60
N GLN A 114 21.18 -8.31 6.20
CA GLN A 114 22.20 -8.98 5.40
C GLN A 114 21.78 -9.01 3.93
N LEU A 115 22.69 -8.67 3.01
CA LEU A 115 22.45 -8.81 1.57
C LEU A 115 22.41 -10.29 1.19
N GLN A 116 21.30 -10.77 0.61
CA GLN A 116 21.18 -12.13 0.11
C GLN A 116 21.29 -12.21 -1.41
N GLU A 117 20.62 -11.32 -2.12
CA GLU A 117 20.50 -11.42 -3.58
C GLU A 117 20.72 -10.06 -4.24
N THR A 118 21.36 -10.08 -5.41
CA THR A 118 21.42 -8.96 -6.32
C THR A 118 20.94 -9.42 -7.69
N ALA A 119 19.80 -8.90 -8.12
CA ALA A 119 19.22 -9.18 -9.43
C ALA A 119 19.18 -7.91 -10.28
N ILE A 120 19.11 -8.07 -11.60
CA ILE A 120 18.81 -6.97 -12.52
C ILE A 120 17.46 -7.30 -13.14
N ARG A 121 16.45 -6.48 -12.85
CA ARG A 121 15.21 -6.47 -13.61
C ARG A 121 15.34 -5.42 -14.71
N GLY A 122 15.20 -5.85 -15.96
CA GLY A 122 15.19 -4.94 -17.09
C GLY A 122 14.11 -3.86 -16.90
N ALA A 123 14.36 -2.67 -17.44
CA ALA A 123 13.29 -1.69 -17.62
C ALA A 123 12.30 -2.29 -18.62
N ALA A 124 11.31 -3.04 -18.12
CA ALA A 124 10.15 -3.36 -18.94
C ALA A 124 9.51 -2.03 -19.30
N ALA A 125 9.25 -1.78 -20.59
CA ALA A 125 8.36 -0.69 -20.96
C ALA A 125 7.07 -0.82 -20.13
N PRO A 126 6.39 0.27 -19.74
CA PRO A 126 5.11 0.19 -19.06
C PRO A 126 4.16 -0.67 -19.91
N ASP A 127 4.04 -1.95 -19.54
CA ASP A 127 3.25 -2.93 -20.28
C ASP A 127 1.82 -2.82 -19.76
N LEU A 128 0.98 -2.19 -20.57
CA LEU A 128 -0.43 -1.97 -20.26
C LEU A 128 -1.14 -3.32 -20.03
N ASP A 129 -0.78 -4.36 -20.77
CA ASP A 129 -1.41 -5.68 -20.67
C ASP A 129 -1.04 -6.36 -19.36
N ALA A 130 0.23 -6.25 -18.94
CA ALA A 130 0.67 -6.73 -17.64
C ALA A 130 -0.04 -6.01 -16.49
N TRP A 131 -0.22 -4.68 -16.59
CA TRP A 131 -0.97 -3.92 -15.60
C TRP A 131 -2.45 -4.30 -15.56
N LEU A 132 -3.12 -4.42 -16.72
CA LEU A 132 -4.52 -4.82 -16.83
C LEU A 132 -4.73 -6.23 -16.24
N THR A 133 -3.83 -7.17 -16.56
CA THR A 133 -3.89 -8.54 -16.03
C THR A 133 -3.70 -8.56 -14.52
N ALA A 134 -2.72 -7.81 -14.00
CA ALA A 134 -2.50 -7.71 -12.56
C ALA A 134 -3.72 -7.10 -11.84
N GLU A 135 -4.35 -6.09 -12.44
CA GLU A 135 -5.55 -5.48 -11.88
C GLU A 135 -6.75 -6.43 -11.91
N GLN A 136 -6.94 -7.21 -12.97
CA GLN A 136 -7.99 -8.24 -13.05
C GLN A 136 -7.80 -9.34 -12.00
N THR A 137 -6.57 -9.85 -11.85
CA THR A 137 -6.27 -10.86 -10.82
C THR A 137 -6.58 -10.33 -9.43
N ARG A 138 -6.17 -9.09 -9.14
CA ARG A 138 -6.45 -8.44 -7.86
C ARG A 138 -7.94 -8.23 -7.61
N GLN A 139 -8.71 -7.86 -8.65
CA GLN A 139 -10.17 -7.76 -8.54
C GLN A 139 -10.80 -9.13 -8.22
N ARG A 140 -10.35 -10.21 -8.85
CA ARG A 140 -10.83 -11.56 -8.54
C ARG A 140 -10.52 -11.97 -7.11
N GLU A 141 -9.31 -11.70 -6.63
CA GLU A 141 -8.92 -11.98 -5.23
C GLU A 141 -9.78 -11.19 -4.23
N GLN A 142 -10.06 -9.92 -4.50
CA GLN A 142 -10.95 -9.09 -3.69
C GLN A 142 -12.37 -9.63 -3.66
N ASN A 143 -12.91 -10.02 -4.83
CA ASN A 143 -14.25 -10.61 -4.91
C ASN A 143 -14.33 -11.93 -4.14
N GLN A 144 -13.33 -12.80 -4.26
CA GLN A 144 -13.27 -14.06 -3.49
C GLN A 144 -13.22 -13.81 -1.98
N GLN A 145 -12.44 -12.83 -1.52
CA GLN A 145 -12.42 -12.45 -0.10
C GLN A 145 -13.77 -11.87 0.34
N ALA A 146 -14.39 -11.05 -0.49
CA ALA A 146 -15.70 -10.47 -0.22
C ALA A 146 -16.80 -11.56 -0.10
N GLU A 147 -16.77 -12.57 -0.98
CA GLU A 147 -17.64 -13.75 -0.91
C GLU A 147 -17.49 -14.52 0.42
N GLN A 148 -16.24 -14.74 0.85
CA GLN A 148 -15.95 -15.39 2.13
C GLN A 148 -16.52 -14.60 3.31
N PHE A 149 -16.38 -13.28 3.31
CA PHE A 149 -16.96 -12.42 4.34
C PHE A 149 -18.49 -12.39 4.31
N LEU A 150 -19.11 -12.42 3.12
CA LEU A 150 -20.56 -12.48 2.99
C LEU A 150 -21.10 -13.81 3.54
N ALA A 151 -20.47 -14.93 3.19
CA ALA A 151 -20.80 -16.25 3.73
C ALA A 151 -20.55 -16.35 5.24
N LEU A 152 -19.46 -15.77 5.75
CA LEU A 152 -19.19 -15.67 7.19
C LEU A 152 -20.27 -14.85 7.90
N GLY A 153 -20.67 -13.71 7.34
CA GLY A 153 -21.75 -12.88 7.87
C GLY A 153 -23.06 -13.65 8.01
N ASN A 154 -23.46 -14.40 6.98
CA ASN A 154 -24.66 -15.23 7.01
C ASN A 154 -24.60 -16.29 8.13
N ARG A 155 -23.50 -17.03 8.24
CA ARG A 155 -23.30 -18.02 9.31
C ARG A 155 -23.36 -17.40 10.71
N LEU A 156 -22.76 -16.22 10.89
CA LEU A 156 -22.79 -15.50 12.16
C LEU A 156 -24.20 -14.99 12.50
N LEU A 157 -25.00 -14.60 11.51
CA LEU A 157 -26.41 -14.27 11.73
C LEU A 157 -27.23 -15.48 12.18
N GLU A 158 -27.03 -16.63 11.54
CA GLU A 158 -27.67 -17.89 11.93
C GLU A 158 -27.29 -18.30 13.36
N ALA A 159 -26.05 -18.06 13.77
CA ALA A 159 -25.56 -18.28 15.13
C ALA A 159 -26.06 -17.24 16.15
N GLY A 160 -26.76 -16.18 15.72
CA GLY A 160 -27.23 -15.09 16.59
C GLY A 160 -26.18 -14.04 16.94
N GLU A 161 -24.99 -14.11 16.35
CA GLU A 161 -23.86 -13.20 16.59
C GLU A 161 -23.93 -11.95 15.71
N ALA A 162 -25.01 -11.17 15.88
CA ALA A 162 -25.36 -10.05 14.99
C ALA A 162 -24.26 -8.96 14.89
N ASP A 163 -23.48 -8.73 15.94
CA ASP A 163 -22.40 -7.72 15.93
C ASP A 163 -21.22 -8.15 15.06
N ARG A 164 -20.83 -9.43 15.14
CA ARG A 164 -19.77 -10.02 14.31
C ARG A 164 -20.23 -10.16 12.87
N ALA A 165 -21.49 -10.53 12.65
CA ALA A 165 -22.08 -10.56 11.31
C ALA A 165 -22.04 -9.18 10.64
N ARG A 166 -22.37 -8.11 11.37
CA ARG A 166 -22.28 -6.72 10.88
C ARG A 166 -20.87 -6.38 10.41
N GLN A 167 -19.84 -6.79 11.16
CA GLN A 167 -18.44 -6.58 10.78
C GLN A 167 -18.09 -7.34 9.49
N ALA A 168 -18.49 -8.61 9.38
CA ALA A 168 -18.25 -9.41 8.19
C ALA A 168 -18.91 -8.79 6.94
N PHE A 169 -20.19 -8.39 7.01
CA PHE A 169 -20.85 -7.71 5.88
C PHE A 169 -20.23 -6.36 5.54
N LYS A 170 -19.75 -5.61 6.54
CA LYS A 170 -19.01 -4.36 6.30
C LYS A 170 -17.74 -4.61 5.49
N ASN A 171 -16.96 -5.63 5.85
CA ASN A 171 -15.74 -5.99 5.12
C ASN A 171 -16.07 -6.44 3.68
N ALA A 172 -17.10 -7.28 3.51
CA ALA A 172 -17.59 -7.69 2.19
C ALA A 172 -18.01 -6.50 1.32
N PHE A 173 -18.70 -5.50 1.90
CA PHE A 173 -19.10 -4.28 1.20
C PHE A 173 -17.91 -3.39 0.81
N GLN A 174 -16.89 -3.27 1.67
CA GLN A 174 -15.70 -2.47 1.38
C GLN A 174 -14.82 -3.09 0.30
N LEU A 175 -14.63 -4.41 0.32
CA LEU A 175 -13.83 -5.14 -0.66
C LEU A 175 -14.48 -5.18 -2.05
N SER A 176 -15.81 -5.18 -2.11
CA SER A 176 -16.57 -5.31 -3.34
C SER A 176 -16.86 -3.99 -4.05
N SER A 177 -16.27 -2.86 -3.64
CA SER A 177 -16.59 -1.53 -4.16
C SER A 177 -16.41 -1.36 -5.68
N ARG A 178 -15.84 -2.36 -6.37
CA ARG A 178 -15.55 -2.39 -7.81
C ARG A 178 -16.44 -3.34 -8.60
N ASP A 179 -17.21 -4.18 -7.94
CA ASP A 179 -18.20 -5.08 -8.54
C ASP A 179 -19.60 -4.58 -8.14
N ALA A 180 -20.28 -3.87 -9.03
CA ALA A 180 -21.54 -3.21 -8.69
C ALA A 180 -22.63 -4.20 -8.24
N ALA A 181 -22.68 -5.40 -8.82
CA ALA A 181 -23.70 -6.39 -8.48
C ALA A 181 -23.43 -6.98 -7.09
N PHE A 182 -22.20 -7.43 -6.84
CA PHE A 182 -21.84 -7.96 -5.53
C PHE A 182 -21.91 -6.87 -4.45
N ASN A 183 -21.49 -5.65 -4.78
CA ASN A 183 -21.51 -4.54 -3.84
C ASN A 183 -22.92 -4.23 -3.37
N GLU A 184 -23.89 -4.30 -4.27
CA GLU A 184 -25.30 -4.08 -3.95
C GLU A 184 -25.83 -5.17 -3.01
N ASP A 185 -25.50 -6.45 -3.26
CA ASP A 185 -25.88 -7.55 -2.38
C ASP A 185 -25.28 -7.40 -0.97
N ALA A 186 -23.98 -7.12 -0.88
CA ALA A 186 -23.30 -6.88 0.38
C ALA A 186 -23.87 -5.68 1.14
N ARG A 187 -24.22 -4.61 0.41
CA ARG A 187 -24.86 -3.42 0.97
C ARG A 187 -26.23 -3.74 1.55
N VAL A 188 -27.05 -4.51 0.85
CA VAL A 188 -28.39 -4.93 1.30
C VAL A 188 -28.28 -5.78 2.57
N GLN A 189 -27.38 -6.77 2.60
CA GLN A 189 -27.19 -7.60 3.79
C GLN A 189 -26.73 -6.76 5.00
N LEU A 190 -25.75 -5.89 4.81
CA LEU A 190 -25.29 -4.98 5.86
C LEU A 190 -26.43 -4.09 6.38
N GLN A 191 -27.23 -3.54 5.46
CA GLN A 191 -28.36 -2.67 5.80
C GLN A 191 -29.44 -3.42 6.60
N ASN A 192 -29.74 -4.67 6.23
CA ASN A 192 -30.71 -5.51 6.92
C ASN A 192 -30.27 -5.76 8.38
N VAL A 193 -29.01 -6.11 8.60
CA VAL A 193 -28.47 -6.33 9.96
C VAL A 193 -28.51 -5.06 10.80
N LYS A 194 -28.10 -3.93 10.21
CA LYS A 194 -28.16 -2.61 10.89
C LYS A 194 -29.60 -2.26 11.27
N MET A 195 -30.56 -2.50 10.37
CA MET A 195 -31.98 -2.24 10.63
C MET A 195 -32.50 -3.09 11.80
N GLN A 196 -32.22 -4.39 11.79
CA GLN A 196 -32.62 -5.30 12.88
C GLN A 196 -32.01 -4.89 14.23
N GLN A 197 -30.77 -4.38 14.24
CA GLN A 197 -30.14 -3.87 15.46
C GLN A 197 -30.77 -2.56 15.93
N ALA A 198 -31.04 -1.63 15.00
CA ALA A 198 -31.68 -0.36 15.30
C ALA A 198 -33.08 -0.55 15.89
N LEU A 199 -33.90 -1.42 15.30
CA LEU A 199 -35.23 -1.75 15.81
C LEU A 199 -35.17 -2.38 17.21
N ARG A 200 -34.26 -3.33 17.44
CA ARG A 200 -34.04 -3.91 18.77
C ARG A 200 -33.64 -2.84 19.80
N GLY A 201 -32.71 -1.95 19.44
CA GLY A 201 -32.29 -0.84 20.30
C GLY A 201 -33.42 0.15 20.62
N LEU A 202 -34.21 0.51 19.61
CA LEU A 202 -35.38 1.39 19.77
C LEU A 202 -36.42 0.75 20.69
N ASN A 203 -36.76 -0.52 20.50
CA ASN A 203 -37.72 -1.23 21.36
C ASN A 203 -37.24 -1.29 22.82
N LEU A 204 -35.96 -1.59 23.05
CA LEU A 204 -35.38 -1.57 24.40
C LEU A 204 -35.43 -0.17 25.03
N SER A 205 -35.17 0.88 24.24
CA SER A 205 -35.23 2.27 24.70
C SER A 205 -36.66 2.70 25.04
N GLN A 206 -37.64 2.31 24.22
CA GLN A 206 -39.05 2.61 24.45
C GLN A 206 -39.57 1.91 25.70
N ASN A 207 -39.20 0.64 25.90
CA ASN A 207 -39.54 -0.10 27.11
C ASN A 207 -38.93 0.52 28.38
N ARG A 208 -37.70 1.05 28.30
CA ARG A 208 -37.08 1.78 29.43
C ARG A 208 -37.81 3.08 29.75
N VAL A 209 -38.19 3.86 28.73
CA VAL A 209 -38.96 5.10 28.92
C VAL A 209 -40.34 4.80 29.49
N ALA A 210 -41.03 3.78 28.98
CA ALA A 210 -42.33 3.34 29.50
C ALA A 210 -42.25 2.85 30.97
N SER A 211 -41.14 2.22 31.35
CA SER A 211 -40.89 1.77 32.73
C SER A 211 -40.50 2.89 33.70
N GLN A 212 -40.11 4.06 33.19
CA GLN A 212 -39.77 5.25 33.98
C GLN A 212 -40.94 6.20 34.20
N VAL A 213 -42.07 5.99 33.52
CA VAL A 213 -43.33 6.67 33.86
C VAL A 213 -43.95 5.92 35.04
N PRO A 214 -44.04 6.52 36.24
CA PRO A 214 -44.71 5.88 37.36
C PRO A 214 -46.21 5.91 37.08
N SER A 215 -46.73 4.91 36.37
CA SER A 215 -48.17 4.66 36.39
C SER A 215 -48.51 4.05 37.74
N GLN A 216 -49.30 4.76 38.54
CA GLN A 216 -49.87 4.28 39.81
C GLN A 216 -50.90 3.14 39.61
N ALA A 217 -50.82 2.38 38.53
CA ALA A 217 -51.76 1.32 38.19
C ALA A 217 -51.05 0.16 37.48
N ALA A 218 -50.19 -0.57 38.20
CA ALA A 218 -49.67 -1.86 37.74
C ALA A 218 -49.37 -2.80 38.91
N ALA A 219 -50.32 -2.92 39.84
CA ALA A 219 -50.39 -4.06 40.73
C ALA A 219 -51.53 -4.96 40.24
N GLN A 220 -51.28 -5.77 39.19
CA GLN A 220 -51.89 -7.09 38.97
C GLN A 220 -51.40 -7.75 37.67
N ALA A 221 -50.75 -8.90 37.87
CA ALA A 221 -50.87 -10.13 37.07
C ALA A 221 -49.91 -10.45 35.88
N ILE A 222 -49.00 -11.41 36.17
CA ILE A 222 -48.59 -12.62 35.42
C ILE A 222 -47.29 -12.58 34.55
N PRO A 223 -46.33 -13.53 34.74
CA PRO A 223 -45.10 -13.69 33.95
C PRO A 223 -45.25 -14.70 32.77
N PRO A 224 -44.15 -15.12 32.12
CA PRO A 224 -43.68 -14.70 30.80
C PRO A 224 -44.33 -15.44 29.61
N ARG A 225 -44.70 -14.72 28.55
CA ARG A 225 -44.84 -15.25 27.17
C ARG A 225 -44.13 -14.33 26.20
N ALA A 226 -42.81 -14.44 26.14
CA ALA A 226 -41.95 -13.63 25.26
C ALA A 226 -41.91 -14.12 23.79
N GLY A 227 -42.82 -15.00 23.35
CA GLY A 227 -42.82 -15.55 21.99
C GLY A 227 -43.95 -15.08 21.07
N GLN A 228 -45.11 -14.67 21.60
CA GLN A 228 -46.33 -14.49 20.78
C GLN A 228 -46.77 -13.04 20.59
N LEU A 229 -46.09 -12.08 21.22
CA LEU A 229 -46.30 -10.65 20.94
C LEU A 229 -45.43 -10.13 19.78
N LEU A 230 -44.44 -10.92 19.33
CA LEU A 230 -43.59 -10.58 18.19
C LEU A 230 -44.30 -10.69 16.83
N GLU A 231 -45.39 -11.44 16.71
CA GLU A 231 -46.07 -11.64 15.41
C GLU A 231 -47.33 -10.80 15.19
N ARG A 232 -47.94 -10.25 16.25
CA ARG A 232 -49.22 -9.49 16.13
C ARG A 232 -49.08 -7.96 16.18
N GLY A 233 -47.92 -7.43 16.56
CA GLY A 233 -47.68 -5.98 16.59
C GLY A 233 -47.09 -5.39 15.31
N VAL A 234 -46.81 -6.21 14.29
CA VAL A 234 -45.89 -5.89 13.18
C VAL A 234 -46.63 -5.59 11.85
N ALA A 235 -47.86 -5.08 11.89
CA ALA A 235 -48.68 -4.98 10.68
C ALA A 235 -49.25 -3.59 10.35
N GLU A 236 -49.49 -2.69 11.31
CA GLU A 236 -50.15 -1.41 10.99
C GLU A 236 -49.45 -0.13 11.51
N ASP A 237 -48.56 -0.19 12.51
CA ASP A 237 -47.93 1.01 13.12
C ASP A 237 -46.39 1.09 12.96
N ASP A 238 -45.79 0.18 12.17
CA ASP A 238 -44.33 0.02 12.02
C ASP A 238 -43.63 1.14 11.24
N ALA A 239 -44.37 2.04 10.59
CA ALA A 239 -43.76 3.05 9.73
C ALA A 239 -42.89 4.05 10.50
N VAL A 240 -43.24 4.36 11.76
CA VAL A 240 -42.50 5.33 12.59
C VAL A 240 -41.17 4.78 13.10
N PRO A 241 -41.12 3.61 13.79
CA PRO A 241 -39.85 3.04 14.24
C PRO A 241 -38.91 2.69 13.08
N LEU A 242 -39.44 2.22 11.95
CA LEU A 242 -38.65 1.98 10.74
C LEU A 242 -38.02 3.28 10.21
N LYS A 243 -38.78 4.37 10.09
CA LYS A 243 -38.25 5.67 9.63
C LYS A 243 -37.21 6.25 10.59
N LEU A 244 -37.40 6.08 11.90
CA LEU A 244 -36.42 6.52 12.90
C LEU A 244 -35.13 5.70 12.83
N ALA A 245 -35.24 4.38 12.73
CA ALA A 245 -34.10 3.49 12.53
C ALA A 245 -33.32 3.85 11.26
N GLN A 246 -34.02 4.08 10.14
CA GLN A 246 -33.41 4.52 8.88
C GLN A 246 -32.65 5.84 9.03
N ARG A 247 -33.26 6.86 9.64
CA ARG A 247 -32.59 8.17 9.86
C ARG A 247 -31.37 8.05 10.76
N LEU A 248 -31.46 7.24 11.82
CA LEU A 248 -30.37 7.01 12.76
C LEU A 248 -29.20 6.28 12.08
N ILE A 249 -29.47 5.29 11.23
CA ILE A 249 -28.45 4.63 10.41
C ILE A 249 -27.80 5.63 9.44
N GLN A 250 -28.60 6.42 8.72
CA GLN A 250 -28.09 7.44 7.79
C GLN A 250 -27.18 8.45 8.49
N GLN A 251 -27.55 8.91 9.69
CA GLN A 251 -26.72 9.83 10.48
C GLN A 251 -25.41 9.17 10.93
N GLN A 252 -25.43 7.90 11.32
CA GLN A 252 -24.21 7.18 11.70
C GLN A 252 -23.29 6.91 10.50
N GLU A 253 -23.85 6.63 9.33
CA GLU A 253 -23.08 6.40 8.11
C GLU A 253 -22.45 7.68 7.57
N ALA A 254 -23.17 8.80 7.61
CA ALA A 254 -22.64 10.11 7.24
C ALA A 254 -21.45 10.52 8.14
N ALA A 255 -21.39 10.04 9.39
CA ALA A 255 -20.28 10.26 10.29
C ALA A 255 -19.10 9.29 10.06
N ALA A 256 -19.32 8.13 9.45
CA ALA A 256 -18.33 7.08 9.24
C ALA A 256 -17.72 7.15 7.83
N ALA A 257 -17.03 8.24 7.51
CA ALA A 257 -16.33 8.37 6.22
C ALA A 257 -15.18 7.34 6.10
N SER A 258 -15.31 6.37 5.20
CA SER A 258 -14.21 5.48 4.81
C SER A 258 -13.36 6.18 3.73
N PRO A 259 -12.02 6.27 3.88
CA PRO A 259 -11.18 6.95 2.91
C PRO A 259 -11.05 6.15 1.62
N THR A 260 -11.12 6.83 0.47
CA THR A 260 -10.65 6.28 -0.80
C THR A 260 -9.19 6.67 -1.00
N ALA A 261 -8.25 5.75 -0.77
CA ALA A 261 -6.82 5.99 -1.03
C ALA A 261 -6.40 5.53 -2.43
N LEU A 262 -5.51 6.32 -3.06
CA LEU A 262 -4.89 5.96 -4.33
C LEU A 262 -3.86 4.85 -4.10
N ARG A 263 -3.99 3.72 -4.81
CA ARG A 263 -2.95 2.68 -4.82
C ARG A 263 -1.83 3.08 -5.79
N VAL A 264 -0.62 3.24 -5.26
CA VAL A 264 0.56 3.61 -6.04
C VAL A 264 1.30 2.35 -6.49
N ALA A 265 1.56 2.24 -7.79
CA ALA A 265 2.47 1.24 -8.33
C ALA A 265 3.92 1.74 -8.18
N LEU A 266 4.73 1.02 -7.40
CA LEU A 266 6.16 1.32 -7.29
C LEU A 266 6.90 0.80 -8.54
N PRO A 267 7.85 1.57 -9.09
CA PRO A 267 8.69 1.08 -10.16
C PRO A 267 9.65 0.01 -9.61
N GLU A 268 9.35 -1.25 -9.88
CA GLU A 268 10.19 -2.40 -9.49
C GLU A 268 11.24 -2.73 -10.56
N GLN A 269 11.95 -1.71 -11.06
CA GLN A 269 12.88 -1.81 -12.19
C GLN A 269 14.32 -1.51 -11.78
N GLY A 270 15.27 -1.98 -12.59
CA GLY A 270 16.70 -1.75 -12.39
C GLY A 270 17.36 -2.84 -11.55
N ARG A 271 18.40 -2.46 -10.81
CA ARG A 271 19.13 -3.37 -9.93
C ARG A 271 18.39 -3.52 -8.61
N VAL A 272 17.95 -4.74 -8.33
CA VAL A 272 17.25 -5.11 -7.09
C VAL A 272 18.25 -5.69 -6.12
N LEU A 273 18.37 -5.07 -4.94
CA LEU A 273 19.15 -5.58 -3.83
C LEU A 273 18.19 -6.09 -2.76
N THR A 274 18.26 -7.39 -2.45
CA THR A 274 17.39 -8.03 -1.46
C THR A 274 18.17 -8.22 -0.16
N PHE A 275 17.76 -7.49 0.87
CA PHE A 275 18.29 -7.61 2.22
C PHE A 275 17.31 -8.38 3.10
N THR A 276 17.84 -9.23 3.98
CA THR A 276 17.02 -10.03 4.90
C THR A 276 17.51 -9.91 6.34
N ARG A 277 16.59 -10.08 7.28
CA ARG A 277 16.88 -10.30 8.69
C ARG A 277 15.88 -11.31 9.24
N PRO A 278 16.32 -12.46 9.78
CA PRO A 278 15.41 -13.52 10.20
C PRO A 278 14.54 -13.10 11.40
N LEU A 279 15.13 -12.38 12.36
CA LEU A 279 14.46 -12.01 13.61
C LEU A 279 14.95 -10.66 14.14
N ALA A 280 13.99 -9.86 14.61
CA ALA A 280 14.18 -8.66 15.41
C ALA A 280 13.27 -8.77 16.65
N VAL A 281 13.83 -9.22 17.76
CA VAL A 281 13.07 -9.53 18.99
C VAL A 281 12.53 -8.28 19.67
N GLU A 282 13.29 -7.18 19.65
CA GLU A 282 12.92 -5.95 20.33
C GLU A 282 11.82 -5.21 19.56
N PRO A 283 10.68 -4.89 20.22
CA PRO A 283 9.77 -3.89 19.68
C PRO A 283 10.54 -2.59 19.43
N TRP A 284 10.17 -1.88 18.36
CA TRP A 284 10.83 -0.68 17.89
C TRP A 284 12.26 -0.87 17.39
N ALA A 285 12.64 -2.11 17.05
CA ALA A 285 13.94 -2.43 16.48
C ALA A 285 14.27 -1.52 15.28
N GLU A 286 15.50 -1.05 15.25
CA GLU A 286 15.99 -0.25 14.12
C GLU A 286 16.26 -1.14 12.90
N LEU A 287 15.74 -0.72 11.75
CA LEU A 287 16.07 -1.26 10.44
C LEU A 287 16.87 -0.20 9.68
N LYS A 288 18.15 -0.46 9.44
CA LYS A 288 19.07 0.49 8.78
C LYS A 288 19.90 -0.22 7.73
N ILE A 289 20.05 0.42 6.57
CA ILE A 289 20.93 -0.02 5.48
C ILE A 289 21.70 1.21 4.99
N ALA A 290 23.02 1.19 5.12
CA ALA A 290 23.92 2.12 4.47
C ALA A 290 24.45 1.48 3.18
N LEU A 291 24.32 2.17 2.06
CA LEU A 291 24.76 1.69 0.74
C LEU A 291 25.74 2.68 0.13
N ARG A 292 26.84 2.15 -0.41
CA ARG A 292 27.71 2.87 -1.32
C ARG A 292 27.68 2.21 -2.68
N ALA A 293 27.34 2.98 -3.70
CA ALA A 293 27.38 2.52 -5.08
C ALA A 293 28.20 3.48 -5.95
N ALA A 294 28.77 2.93 -7.02
CA ALA A 294 29.49 3.69 -8.02
C ALA A 294 28.73 3.66 -9.35
N ALA A 295 28.87 4.71 -10.14
CA ALA A 295 28.33 4.74 -11.48
C ALA A 295 29.01 3.64 -12.32
N VAL A 296 28.20 2.83 -12.98
CA VAL A 296 28.63 1.97 -14.08
C VAL A 296 28.98 2.91 -15.21
N ARG A 297 30.28 3.20 -15.39
CA ARG A 297 30.73 3.78 -16.64
C ARG A 297 30.36 2.76 -17.70
N ALA A 298 29.58 3.18 -18.70
CA ALA A 298 29.48 2.43 -19.92
C ALA A 298 30.91 2.33 -20.45
N GLU A 299 31.56 1.19 -20.23
CA GLU A 299 32.68 0.81 -21.06
C GLU A 299 32.09 0.68 -22.45
N VAL A 300 32.14 1.78 -23.20
CA VAL A 300 32.12 1.66 -24.65
C VAL A 300 33.37 0.83 -24.91
N GLU A 301 33.19 -0.48 -25.04
CA GLU A 301 34.15 -1.38 -25.70
C GLU A 301 34.27 -0.89 -27.14
N VAL A 302 34.93 0.25 -27.32
CA VAL A 302 35.63 0.49 -28.57
C VAL A 302 36.73 -0.56 -28.53
N SER A 303 36.48 -1.67 -29.24
CA SER A 303 37.48 -2.73 -29.40
C SER A 303 38.83 -2.09 -29.73
N GLY A 304 39.95 -2.70 -29.34
CA GLY A 304 41.27 -2.13 -29.62
C GLY A 304 41.45 -1.71 -31.09
N ALA A 305 40.76 -2.41 -32.01
CA ALA A 305 40.67 -2.06 -33.43
C ALA A 305 39.92 -0.75 -33.72
N GLY A 306 38.82 -0.45 -33.02
CA GLY A 306 38.09 0.81 -33.18
C GLY A 306 38.89 2.03 -32.71
N ARG A 307 39.73 1.89 -31.67
CA ARG A 307 40.63 2.95 -31.21
C ARG A 307 41.77 3.18 -32.20
N LEU A 308 42.34 2.10 -32.75
CA LEU A 308 43.36 2.18 -33.80
C LEU A 308 42.80 2.76 -35.10
N ALA A 309 41.57 2.43 -35.49
CA ALA A 309 40.93 2.99 -36.67
C ALA A 309 40.67 4.51 -36.55
N LEU A 310 40.26 4.98 -35.37
CA LEU A 310 40.10 6.41 -35.09
C LEU A 310 41.44 7.16 -35.13
N LEU A 311 42.49 6.59 -34.53
CA LEU A 311 43.83 7.17 -34.58
C LEU A 311 44.40 7.18 -36.01
N ALA A 312 44.22 6.09 -36.77
CA ALA A 312 44.63 6.01 -38.16
C ALA A 312 43.87 7.02 -39.04
N GLY A 313 42.56 7.20 -38.81
CA GLY A 313 41.75 8.20 -39.50
C GLY A 313 42.21 9.63 -39.23
N LEU A 314 42.51 9.97 -37.97
CA LEU A 314 43.06 11.29 -37.60
C LEU A 314 44.45 11.51 -38.19
N PHE A 315 45.30 10.47 -38.21
CA PHE A 315 46.63 10.56 -38.81
C PHE A 315 46.57 10.78 -40.32
N LEU A 316 45.68 10.05 -41.02
CA LEU A 316 45.45 10.24 -42.45
C LEU A 316 44.90 11.64 -42.75
N ALA A 317 43.93 12.13 -41.97
CA ALA A 317 43.40 13.48 -42.13
C ALA A 317 44.50 14.55 -41.94
N GLY A 318 45.32 14.41 -40.89
CA GLY A 318 46.47 15.29 -40.66
C GLY A 318 47.51 15.22 -41.78
N TRP A 319 47.77 14.04 -42.33
CA TRP A 319 48.70 13.85 -43.43
C TRP A 319 48.20 14.47 -44.74
N VAL A 320 46.90 14.35 -45.04
CA VAL A 320 46.24 15.00 -46.18
C VAL A 320 46.35 16.52 -46.05
N VAL A 321 46.04 17.08 -44.87
CA VAL A 321 46.19 18.52 -44.61
C VAL A 321 47.65 18.97 -44.80
N LEU A 322 48.62 18.20 -44.32
CA LEU A 322 50.04 18.53 -44.49
C LEU A 322 50.49 18.48 -45.95
N ARG A 323 49.98 17.53 -46.73
CA ARG A 323 50.23 17.42 -48.18
C ARG A 323 49.62 18.60 -48.95
N VAL A 324 48.40 18.99 -48.64
CA VAL A 324 47.73 20.15 -49.25
C VAL A 324 48.46 21.44 -48.89
N ALA A 325 48.87 21.62 -47.63
CA ALA A 325 49.65 22.78 -47.20
C ALA A 325 51.02 22.87 -47.89
N ARG A 326 51.71 21.73 -48.08
CA ARG A 326 52.98 21.70 -48.83
C ARG A 326 52.82 21.95 -50.33
N ALA A 327 51.71 21.52 -50.93
CA ALA A 327 51.41 21.81 -52.32
C ALA A 327 51.06 23.29 -52.55
N ALA A 328 50.40 23.93 -51.59
CA ALA A 328 50.07 25.36 -51.63
C ALA A 328 51.28 26.27 -51.39
N ASN A 329 52.34 25.78 -50.73
CA ASN A 329 53.53 26.57 -50.39
C ASN A 329 54.71 26.38 -51.35
N LYS A 330 54.46 25.95 -52.60
CA LYS A 330 55.50 25.85 -53.63
C LYS A 330 55.68 27.24 -54.28
N PRO A 331 56.80 27.97 -54.02
CA PRO A 331 56.98 29.29 -54.60
C PRO A 331 57.17 29.19 -56.12
N ALA A 332 56.47 30.06 -56.85
CA ALA A 332 56.70 30.30 -58.27
C ALA A 332 58.08 30.97 -58.43
N GLY A 333 59.10 30.16 -58.67
CA GLY A 333 60.45 30.61 -58.99
C GLY A 333 60.53 31.03 -60.46
N ASP A 334 60.37 32.34 -60.64
CA ASP A 334 61.03 33.27 -61.55
C ASP A 334 61.72 32.72 -62.82
N GLY A 335 61.33 33.29 -63.96
CA GLY A 335 61.87 33.00 -65.27
C GLY A 335 61.51 34.09 -66.26
N SER A 336 61.98 35.32 -66.02
CA SER A 336 61.97 36.38 -67.03
C SER A 336 63.37 36.90 -67.37
N THR A 337 63.64 36.83 -68.68
CA THR A 337 64.38 37.80 -69.54
C THR A 337 65.91 37.90 -69.48
N GLY A 338 66.52 37.79 -70.68
CA GLY A 338 67.38 38.88 -71.19
C GLY A 338 68.75 38.52 -71.76
N GLU A 339 68.85 38.53 -73.10
CA GLU A 339 69.95 39.00 -73.96
C GLU A 339 71.43 38.67 -73.65
N ARG A 340 72.11 38.00 -74.60
CA ARG A 340 72.99 38.64 -75.61
C ARG A 340 73.38 37.68 -76.71
#